data_AF-A0A7X4Z447-F1
#
_entry.id   AF-A0A7X4Z447-F1
#
_cell.length_a   1.000
_cell.length_b   1.000
_cell.length_c   1.000
_cell.angle_alpha   90.00
_cell.angle_beta   90.00
_cell.angle_gamma   90.00
#
_symmetry.space_group_name_H-M   'P 1'
#
loop_
_entity.id
_entity.type
_entity.pdbx_description
1 polymer ?
#
loop_
_entity_poly.entity_id
_entity_poly.type
_entity_poly.pdbx_seq_one_letter_code
_entity_poly.pdbx_strand_id
1 'polypeptide(L)' 'MDNNDNGGFLWGLLGCCIPVVGLILFLVWKDQKPKTAKAAGIGALISVIVSVVFYIIWFVILGAAGIALGSL' A
#
# COMPACT_ATOMS: atom_id res chain seq x y z
N MET A 1 16.86 -24.62 15.57
CA MET A 1 15.69 -23.73 15.63
C MET A 1 16.14 -22.34 15.23
N ASP A 2 15.77 -21.84 14.05
CA ASP A 2 15.92 -20.41 13.74
C ASP A 2 14.68 -19.70 14.32
N ASN A 3 14.88 -18.99 15.43
CA ASN A 3 13.84 -18.52 16.35
C ASN A 3 13.29 -17.13 15.98
N ASN A 4 13.30 -16.73 14.70
CA ASN A 4 13.12 -15.32 14.37
C ASN A 4 12.14 -15.10 13.21
N ASP A 5 10.88 -15.50 13.41
CA ASP A 5 9.72 -15.02 12.64
C ASP A 5 9.43 -13.52 12.91
N ASN A 6 10.44 -12.68 12.70
CA ASN A 6 10.30 -11.23 12.72
C ASN A 6 9.71 -10.80 11.40
N GLY A 7 8.38 -10.91 11.30
CA GLY A 7 7.59 -10.11 10.37
C GLY A 7 7.79 -8.63 10.69
N GLY A 8 8.92 -8.09 10.25
CA GLY A 8 9.36 -6.74 10.51
C GLY A 8 8.80 -5.76 9.50
N PHE A 9 8.95 -4.47 9.84
CA PHE A 9 8.59 -3.30 9.03
C PHE A 9 8.99 -3.42 7.54
N LEU A 10 10.09 -4.13 7.21
CA LEU A 10 10.53 -4.42 5.85
C LEU A 10 9.46 -5.10 4.97
N TRP A 11 8.67 -6.02 5.53
CA TRP A 11 7.62 -6.72 4.77
C TRP A 11 6.43 -5.80 4.46
N GLY A 12 6.13 -4.87 5.37
CA GLY A 12 5.15 -3.82 5.12
C GLY A 12 5.64 -2.81 4.08
N LEU A 13 6.94 -2.47 4.09
CA LEU A 13 7.53 -1.53 3.14
C LEU A 13 7.56 -2.10 1.70
N LEU A 14 7.83 -3.41 1.54
CA LEU A 14 7.68 -4.08 0.23
C LEU A 14 6.25 -4.03 -0.30
N GLY A 15 5.26 -4.24 0.58
CA GLY A 15 3.85 -4.08 0.24
C GLY A 15 3.47 -2.64 -0.11
N CYS A 16 4.21 -1.66 0.43
CA CYS A 16 3.98 -0.25 0.16
C CYS A 16 4.45 0.19 -1.23
N CYS A 17 5.59 -0.33 -1.71
CA CYS A 17 6.10 0.01 -3.04
C CYS A 17 5.24 -0.56 -4.17
N ILE A 18 4.64 -1.74 -3.98
CA ILE A 18 3.76 -2.37 -4.98
C ILE A 18 2.59 -3.06 -4.25
N PRO A 19 1.41 -2.42 -4.15
CA PRO A 19 0.27 -2.96 -3.41
C PRO A 19 -0.16 -4.34 -3.91
N VAL A 20 0.00 -4.60 -5.21
CA VAL A 20 -0.28 -5.91 -5.84
C VAL A 20 0.64 -7.00 -5.30
N VAL A 21 1.94 -6.72 -5.14
CA VAL A 21 2.92 -7.68 -4.61
C VAL A 21 2.62 -7.96 -3.14
N GLY A 22 2.24 -6.95 -2.36
CA GLY A 22 1.83 -7.14 -0.97
C GLY A 22 0.59 -8.04 -0.80
N LEU A 23 -0.38 -7.94 -1.71
CA LEU A 23 -1.57 -8.82 -1.73
C LEU A 23 -1.22 -10.28 -2.10
N ILE A 24 -0.35 -10.47 -3.09
CA ILE A 24 0.13 -11.80 -3.50
C ILE A 24 0.93 -12.46 -2.38
N LEU A 25 1.77 -11.69 -1.69
CA LEU A 25 2.60 -12.14 -0.59
C LEU A 25 1.78 -12.46 0.67
N PHE A 26 0.70 -11.71 0.91
CA PHE A 26 -0.28 -12.06 1.93
C PHE A 26 -0.92 -13.42 1.66
N LEU A 27 -1.29 -13.72 0.41
CA LEU A 27 -1.89 -15.00 0.03
C LEU A 27 -0.89 -16.16 0.10
N VAL A 28 0.34 -15.98 -0.40
CA VAL A 28 1.35 -17.05 -0.41
C VAL A 28 1.81 -17.45 0.99
N TRP A 29 1.78 -16.52 1.95
CA TRP A 29 2.17 -16.77 3.34
C TRP A 29 0.99 -16.89 4.31
N LYS A 30 -0.26 -16.82 3.81
CA LYS A 30 -1.49 -16.96 4.61
C LYS A 30 -1.47 -18.22 5.47
N ASP A 31 -1.07 -19.34 4.87
CA ASP A 31 -1.17 -20.67 5.49
C ASP A 31 0.15 -21.13 6.14
N GLN A 32 1.27 -20.47 5.85
CA GLN A 32 2.61 -20.89 6.31
C GLN A 32 3.19 -19.98 7.41
N LYS A 33 2.98 -18.65 7.32
CA LYS A 33 3.56 -17.65 8.24
C LYS A 33 2.58 -16.48 8.48
N PRO A 34 1.55 -16.67 9.33
CA PRO A 34 0.46 -15.70 9.48
C PRO A 34 0.90 -14.35 10.07
N LYS A 35 1.96 -14.29 10.88
CA LYS A 35 2.46 -13.02 11.45
C LYS A 35 3.08 -12.14 10.36
N THR A 36 3.87 -12.71 9.46
CA THR A 36 4.53 -11.95 8.38
C THR A 36 3.57 -11.63 7.25
N ALA A 37 2.61 -12.51 6.97
CA ALA A 37 1.51 -12.23 6.06
C ALA A 37 0.73 -10.98 6.50
N LYS A 38 0.35 -10.88 7.79
CA LYS A 38 -0.35 -9.69 8.32
C LYS A 38 0.46 -8.39 8.13
N ALA A 39 1.78 -8.41 8.35
CA ALA A 39 2.62 -7.23 8.15
C ALA A 39 2.66 -6.79 6.67
N ALA A 40 2.82 -7.73 5.74
CA ALA A 40 2.79 -7.44 4.29
C ALA A 40 1.41 -6.93 3.82
N GLY A 41 0.33 -7.53 4.32
CA GLY A 41 -1.05 -7.12 4.01
C GLY A 41 -1.39 -5.71 4.54
N ILE A 42 -0.94 -5.37 5.76
CA ILE A 42 -1.12 -4.03 6.33
C ILE A 42 -0.36 -2.98 5.51
N GLY A 43 0.88 -3.26 5.11
CA GLY A 43 1.66 -2.37 4.25
C GLY A 43 1.02 -2.13 2.88
N ALA A 44 0.49 -3.19 2.26
CA ALA A 44 -0.28 -3.09 1.02
C ALA A 44 -1.52 -2.21 1.18
N LEU A 45 -2.31 -2.44 2.23
CA LEU A 45 -3.54 -1.69 2.48
C LEU A 45 -3.27 -0.19 2.69
N ILE A 46 -2.26 0.15 3.50
CA ILE A 46 -1.89 1.55 3.76
C ILE A 46 -1.47 2.25 2.46
N SER A 47 -0.70 1.60 1.60
CA SER A 47 -0.25 2.21 0.34
C SER A 47 -1.38 2.49 -0.64
N VAL A 48 -2.40 1.63 -0.69
CA VAL A 48 -3.61 1.87 -1.49
C VAL A 48 -4.37 3.06 -0.94
N ILE A 49 -4.58 3.12 0.38
CA ILE A 49 -5.31 4.21 1.03
C ILE A 49 -4.60 5.54 0.80
N VAL A 50 -3.28 5.60 1.03
CA VAL A 50 -2.49 6.81 0.79
C VAL A 50 -2.55 7.22 -0.68
N SER A 51 -2.38 6.29 -1.61
CA SER A 51 -2.45 6.57 -3.05
C SER A 51 -3.81 7.14 -3.45
N VAL A 52 -4.91 6.57 -2.96
CA VAL A 52 -6.28 7.05 -3.25
C VAL A 52 -6.48 8.44 -2.69
N VAL A 53 -6.13 8.68 -1.42
CA VAL A 53 -6.27 10.01 -0.78
C VAL A 53 -5.45 11.05 -1.53
N PHE A 54 -4.21 10.72 -1.91
CA PHE A 54 -3.35 11.61 -2.69
C PHE A 54 -3.95 11.92 -4.06
N TYR A 55 -4.51 10.91 -4.75
CA TYR A 55 -5.19 11.07 -6.02
C TYR A 55 -6.40 12.00 -5.91
N ILE A 56 -7.22 11.86 -4.87
CA ILE A 56 -8.38 12.74 -4.65
C ILE A 56 -7.95 14.18 -4.39
N ILE A 57 -6.94 14.40 -3.54
CA ILE A 57 -6.42 15.74 -3.27
C ILE A 57 -5.88 16.38 -4.56
N TRP A 58 -5.06 15.66 -5.32
CA TRP A 58 -4.54 16.13 -6.61
C TRP A 58 -5.65 16.37 -7.62
N PHE A 59 -6.66 15.51 -7.68
CA PHE A 59 -7.81 15.66 -8.56
C PHE A 59 -8.64 16.90 -8.23
N VAL A 60 -8.82 17.23 -6.94
CA VAL A 60 -9.52 18.46 -6.53
C VAL A 60 -8.69 19.70 -6.86
N ILE A 61 -7.38 19.69 -6.59
CA ILE A 61 -6.49 20.82 -6.85
C ILE A 61 -6.30 21.06 -8.35
N LEU A 62 -5.94 20.03 -9.12
CA LEU A 62 -5.82 20.13 -10.58
C LEU A 62 -7.17 20.29 -11.26
N GLY A 63 -8.22 19.62 -10.78
CA GLY A 63 -9.56 19.79 -11.31
C GLY A 63 -9.99 21.25 -11.17
N ALA A 64 -9.84 21.84 -9.98
CA ALA A 64 -10.14 23.25 -9.76
C ALA A 64 -9.24 24.18 -10.60
N ALA A 65 -7.94 23.90 -10.71
CA ALA A 65 -7.01 24.69 -11.52
C ALA A 65 -7.25 24.56 -13.03
N GLY A 66 -7.59 23.36 -13.50
CA GLY A 66 -7.93 23.06 -14.89
C GLY A 66 -9.26 23.66 -15.31
N ILE A 67 -10.25 23.70 -14.41
CA ILE A 67 -11.51 24.44 -14.63
C ILE A 67 -11.24 25.94 -14.75
N ALA A 68 -10.34 26.50 -13.92
CA ALA A 68 -10.00 27.93 -13.94
C ALA A 68 -9.12 28.34 -15.15
N LEU A 69 -8.21 27.49 -15.61
CA LEU A 69 -7.35 27.77 -16.77
C LEU A 69 -8.02 27.44 -18.10
N GLY A 70 -8.96 26.48 -18.14
CA GLY A 70 -9.78 26.18 -19.32
C GLY A 70 -10.88 27.20 -19.61
N SER A 71 -11.09 28.17 -18.72
CA SER A 71 -12.03 29.29 -18.88
C SER A 71 -11.40 30.58 -19.42
N LEU A 72 -10.13 30.55 -19.86
CA LEU A 72 -9.44 31.67 -20.52
C LEU A 72 -9.45 31.52 -22.05
#